data_AF-A0A3D8YGP1-F1
#
_entry.id   AF-A0A3D8YGP1-F1
#
_cell.length_a   1.000
_cell.length_b   1.000
_cell.length_c   1.000
_cell.angle_alpha   90.00
_cell.angle_beta   90.00
_cell.angle_gamma   90.00
#
_symmetry.space_group_name_H-M   'P 1'
#
loop_
_entity.id
_entity.type
_entity.pdbx_description
1 polymer ?
#
loop_
_entity_poly.entity_id
_entity_poly.type
_entity_poly.pdbx_seq_one_letter_code
_entity_poly.pdbx_strand_id
1 'polypeptide(L)'
;METNRILIFATRLDQFYISSEKSELIEFIGATQINRLQKTDVYAFLGEEAGKQCLAVVDLFSRAVYKARTDSRSASLPYFRMANKELEILQADAYLFTRLFYASGWSFFYYLKGVYAKASAFTIEGLALSEHLEAKGAAFLGSRRLLDQLPNLSKILIHQGNAQDGYSLYNGILRALIYKDFTHLPGKWNKHMFDRDEYTRQQGIDNVVISATRLILANTSDDQEKLFYQILFRGIGYIDVSNDHLEVIERFITLKRSYFEHRNEAFLSQLEEFLTLSMDTYFDILKLSVIRNYLALSKIGTICEADQMEIKTNVTRYLNRHLHLLPSEQHLLPLLCKEFKLTNLSQSKAW
;
A
#
# COMPACT_ATOMS: atom_id res chain seq x y z
N MET A 1 -13.32 -11.86 28.73
CA MET A 1 -12.46 -12.89 28.08
C MET A 1 -12.36 -12.74 26.57
N GLU A 2 -13.30 -12.05 25.89
CA GLU A 2 -13.29 -11.90 24.42
C GLU A 2 -12.33 -10.83 23.87
N THR A 3 -12.09 -9.75 24.63
CA THR A 3 -11.15 -8.68 24.24
C THR A 3 -9.71 -9.18 24.11
N ASN A 4 -9.34 -10.21 24.88
CA ASN A 4 -8.02 -10.82 24.82
C ASN A 4 -7.85 -11.75 23.60
N ARG A 5 -8.95 -12.30 23.06
CA ARG A 5 -8.94 -13.13 21.83
C ARG A 5 -8.82 -12.27 20.57
N ILE A 6 -9.39 -11.07 20.57
CA ILE A 6 -9.27 -10.09 19.47
C ILE A 6 -7.83 -9.57 19.37
N LEU A 7 -7.20 -9.24 20.50
CA LEU A 7 -5.79 -8.82 20.52
C LEU A 7 -4.86 -9.96 20.05
N ILE A 8 -5.07 -11.19 20.54
CA ILE A 8 -4.28 -12.36 20.13
C ILE A 8 -4.50 -12.72 18.66
N PHE A 9 -5.69 -12.49 18.09
CA PHE A 9 -5.94 -12.71 16.66
C PHE A 9 -5.32 -11.62 15.79
N ALA A 10 -5.37 -10.35 16.21
CA ALA A 10 -4.66 -9.24 15.55
C ALA A 10 -3.13 -9.43 15.61
N THR A 11 -2.58 -9.87 16.74
CA THR A 11 -1.14 -10.17 16.87
C THR A 11 -0.72 -11.41 16.09
N ARG A 12 -1.61 -12.41 15.92
CA ARG A 12 -1.38 -13.56 15.03
C ARG A 12 -1.44 -13.15 13.57
N LEU A 13 -2.38 -12.29 13.17
CA LEU A 13 -2.42 -11.71 11.83
C LEU A 13 -1.19 -10.84 11.56
N ASP A 14 -0.71 -10.04 12.50
CA ASP A 14 0.56 -9.31 12.40
C ASP A 14 1.75 -10.26 12.19
N GLN A 15 1.80 -11.40 12.90
CA GLN A 15 2.86 -12.41 12.72
C GLN A 15 2.80 -13.14 11.37
N PHE A 16 1.60 -13.35 10.81
CA PHE A 16 1.43 -13.87 9.45
C PHE A 16 1.66 -12.79 8.38
N TYR A 17 1.36 -11.53 8.66
CA TYR A 17 1.68 -10.38 7.81
C TYR A 17 3.19 -10.17 7.71
N ILE A 18 3.96 -10.37 8.79
CA ILE A 18 5.43 -10.41 8.75
C ILE A 18 5.95 -11.55 7.85
N SER A 19 5.22 -12.67 7.74
CA SER A 19 5.55 -13.73 6.78
C SER A 19 5.12 -13.42 5.33
N SER A 20 4.11 -12.57 5.16
CA SER A 20 3.71 -12.03 3.85
C SER A 20 4.66 -10.93 3.34
N GLU A 21 5.26 -10.16 4.24
CA GLU A 21 6.34 -9.22 3.93
C GLU A 21 7.57 -9.93 3.35
N LYS A 22 7.74 -11.24 3.63
CA LYS A 22 8.77 -12.13 3.04
C LYS A 22 8.49 -12.54 1.58
N SER A 23 7.27 -12.40 1.07
CA SER A 23 6.95 -12.64 -0.35
C SER A 23 6.77 -11.36 -1.13
N GLU A 24 6.25 -10.28 -0.52
CA GLU A 24 6.51 -8.92 -1.02
C GLU A 24 8.02 -8.65 -1.11
N LEU A 25 8.82 -9.36 -0.30
CA LEU A 25 10.28 -9.36 -0.34
C LEU A 25 10.85 -9.78 -1.69
N ILE A 26 10.23 -10.71 -2.44
CA ILE A 26 10.80 -11.21 -3.69
C ILE A 26 10.55 -10.22 -4.83
N GLU A 27 9.38 -9.59 -4.88
CA GLU A 27 9.11 -8.45 -5.78
C GLU A 27 9.90 -7.19 -5.35
N PHE A 28 10.07 -6.96 -4.05
CA PHE A 28 10.87 -5.87 -3.49
C PHE A 28 12.40 -6.10 -3.60
N ILE A 29 12.87 -7.34 -3.71
CA ILE A 29 14.29 -7.67 -3.96
C ILE A 29 14.69 -7.27 -5.39
N GLY A 30 13.75 -7.29 -6.34
CA GLY A 30 13.92 -6.61 -7.64
C GLY A 30 13.75 -5.09 -7.55
N ALA A 31 12.92 -4.61 -6.61
CA ALA A 31 12.48 -3.23 -6.48
C ALA A 31 12.80 -2.61 -5.10
N THR A 32 14.07 -2.61 -4.67
CA THR A 32 14.47 -1.75 -3.54
C THR A 32 14.27 -0.29 -3.98
N GLN A 33 13.14 0.30 -3.59
CA GLN A 33 12.62 1.61 -4.03
C GLN A 33 13.55 2.81 -3.71
N ILE A 34 14.67 2.60 -3.02
CA ILE A 34 15.75 3.59 -2.92
C ILE A 34 16.54 3.72 -4.26
N ASN A 35 16.49 2.69 -5.13
CA ASN A 35 17.15 2.64 -6.45
C ASN A 35 16.34 3.23 -7.62
N ARG A 36 15.14 3.79 -7.39
CA ARG A 36 14.41 4.53 -8.45
C ARG A 36 15.02 5.89 -8.75
N LEU A 37 15.91 6.38 -7.90
CA LEU A 37 16.66 7.58 -8.22
C LEU A 37 17.62 7.27 -9.35
N GLN A 38 17.34 7.83 -10.53
CA GLN A 38 18.29 7.74 -11.61
C GLN A 38 19.56 8.46 -11.18
N LYS A 39 20.70 7.75 -11.21
CA LYS A 39 21.99 8.32 -10.82
C LYS A 39 22.27 9.61 -11.58
N THR A 40 21.81 9.68 -12.83
CA THR A 40 21.82 10.87 -13.68
C THR A 40 21.16 12.08 -13.04
N ASP A 41 20.00 11.93 -12.41
CA ASP A 41 19.29 13.03 -11.75
C ASP A 41 20.02 13.49 -10.48
N VAL A 42 20.56 12.54 -9.72
CA VAL A 42 21.33 12.83 -8.50
C VAL A 42 22.63 13.55 -8.84
N TYR A 43 23.33 13.12 -9.89
CA TYR A 43 24.55 13.78 -10.36
C TYR A 43 24.28 15.13 -10.99
N ALA A 44 23.16 15.28 -11.72
CA ALA A 44 22.75 16.58 -12.25
C ALA A 44 22.45 17.59 -11.14
N PHE A 45 21.88 17.13 -10.01
CA PHE A 45 21.56 17.99 -8.88
C PHE A 45 22.77 18.30 -7.97
N LEU A 46 23.56 17.28 -7.59
CA LEU A 46 24.65 17.43 -6.61
C LEU A 46 26.03 17.67 -7.23
N GLY A 47 26.19 17.41 -8.53
CA GLY A 47 27.48 17.19 -9.16
C GLY A 47 27.97 15.74 -8.98
N GLU A 48 28.87 15.30 -9.87
CA GLU A 48 29.25 13.89 -9.97
C GLU A 48 29.95 13.35 -8.70
N GLU A 49 30.97 14.05 -8.20
CA GLU A 49 31.74 13.59 -7.03
C GLU A 49 30.90 13.58 -5.74
N ALA A 50 30.19 14.67 -5.45
CA ALA A 50 29.30 14.74 -4.30
C ALA A 50 28.14 13.72 -4.43
N GLY A 51 27.63 13.53 -5.64
CA GLY A 51 26.63 12.52 -5.95
C GLY A 51 27.11 11.09 -5.69
N LYS A 52 28.33 10.73 -6.11
CA LYS A 52 28.93 9.41 -5.82
C LYS A 52 29.05 9.15 -4.33
N GLN A 53 29.60 10.13 -3.59
CA GLN A 53 29.79 10.02 -2.13
C GLN A 53 28.44 9.85 -1.43
N CYS A 54 27.48 10.70 -1.77
CA CYS A 54 26.12 10.64 -1.27
C CYS A 54 25.46 9.28 -1.52
N LEU A 55 25.49 8.77 -2.76
CA LEU A 55 24.89 7.48 -3.11
C LEU A 55 25.53 6.30 -2.36
N ALA A 56 26.84 6.34 -2.12
CA ALA A 56 27.51 5.32 -1.32
C ALA A 56 26.97 5.26 0.13
N VAL A 57 26.67 6.40 0.74
CA VAL A 57 26.06 6.45 2.08
C VAL A 57 24.59 6.02 2.05
N VAL A 58 23.85 6.42 1.01
CA VAL A 58 22.47 5.97 0.78
C VAL A 58 22.39 4.44 0.64
N ASP A 59 23.35 3.82 -0.03
CA ASP A 59 23.45 2.36 -0.14
C ASP A 59 23.65 1.70 1.23
N LEU A 60 24.43 2.30 2.14
CA LEU A 60 24.59 1.79 3.50
C LEU A 60 23.28 1.84 4.30
N PHE A 61 22.52 2.93 4.21
CA PHE A 61 21.18 3.01 4.83
C PHE A 61 20.23 1.99 4.21
N SER A 62 20.27 1.79 2.89
CA SER A 62 19.45 0.80 2.19
C SER A 62 19.76 -0.62 2.65
N ARG A 63 21.05 -0.96 2.80
CA ARG A 63 21.49 -2.23 3.36
C ARG A 63 21.05 -2.40 4.81
N ALA A 64 21.07 -1.34 5.61
CA ALA A 64 20.58 -1.39 6.99
C ALA A 64 19.08 -1.73 7.04
N VAL A 65 18.27 -1.05 6.23
CA VAL A 65 16.82 -1.34 6.09
C VAL A 65 16.59 -2.77 5.61
N TYR A 66 17.32 -3.22 4.58
CA TYR A 66 17.26 -4.59 4.09
C TYR A 66 17.53 -5.60 5.21
N LYS A 67 18.63 -5.43 5.95
CA LYS A 67 18.99 -6.31 7.07
C LYS A 67 17.96 -6.29 8.21
N ALA A 68 17.35 -5.14 8.49
CA ALA A 68 16.29 -5.04 9.48
C ALA A 68 15.05 -5.84 9.07
N ARG A 69 14.77 -5.92 7.76
CA ARG A 69 13.63 -6.62 7.17
C ARG A 69 13.85 -8.12 6.99
N THR A 70 15.04 -8.54 6.52
CA THR A 70 15.29 -9.95 6.15
C THR A 70 15.87 -10.80 7.26
N ASP A 71 16.72 -10.20 8.11
CA ASP A 71 17.53 -10.95 9.07
C ASP A 71 17.06 -10.68 10.49
N SER A 72 17.47 -9.54 11.05
CA SER A 72 17.04 -9.09 12.38
C SER A 72 17.36 -7.61 12.56
N ARG A 73 16.59 -6.96 13.45
CA ARG A 73 16.84 -5.59 13.87
C ARG A 73 18.26 -5.41 14.41
N SER A 74 18.78 -6.37 15.18
CA SER A 74 20.14 -6.32 15.71
C SER A 74 21.21 -6.36 14.60
N ALA A 75 20.99 -7.16 13.55
CA ALA A 75 21.90 -7.25 12.40
C ALA A 75 21.95 -5.97 11.55
N SER A 76 20.91 -5.11 11.61
CA SER A 76 20.89 -3.83 10.91
C SER A 76 21.73 -2.72 11.57
N LEU A 77 21.91 -2.77 12.90
CA LEU A 77 22.53 -1.70 13.67
C LEU A 77 23.98 -1.36 13.25
N PRO A 78 24.86 -2.33 12.93
CA PRO A 78 26.19 -2.02 12.42
C PRO A 78 26.16 -1.16 11.15
N TYR A 79 25.25 -1.46 10.21
CA TYR A 79 25.10 -0.70 8.97
C TYR A 79 24.59 0.71 9.22
N PHE A 80 23.60 0.89 10.10
CA PHE A 80 23.15 2.22 10.51
C PHE A 80 24.29 3.04 11.15
N ARG A 81 25.13 2.42 11.99
CA ARG A 81 26.28 3.10 12.61
C ARG A 81 27.32 3.52 11.58
N MET A 82 27.62 2.66 10.60
CA MET A 82 28.53 2.99 9.51
C MET A 82 27.96 4.15 8.68
N ALA A 83 26.71 4.04 8.22
CA ALA A 83 26.06 5.08 7.43
C ALA A 83 26.01 6.44 8.15
N ASN A 84 25.74 6.45 9.47
CA ASN A 84 25.75 7.67 10.27
C ASN A 84 27.13 8.34 10.31
N LYS A 85 28.22 7.56 10.45
CA LYS A 85 29.58 8.10 10.44
C LYS A 85 29.94 8.72 9.08
N GLU A 86 29.61 8.03 8.00
CA GLU A 86 29.87 8.55 6.64
C GLU A 86 29.02 9.78 6.34
N LEU A 87 27.77 9.82 6.81
CA LEU A 87 26.89 10.99 6.69
C LEU A 87 27.50 12.25 7.33
N GLU A 88 28.17 12.13 8.47
CA GLU A 88 28.77 13.28 9.19
C GLU A 88 29.88 13.98 8.40
N ILE A 89 30.47 13.30 7.42
CA ILE A 89 31.56 13.84 6.59
C ILE A 89 31.00 14.63 5.41
N LEU A 90 29.79 14.30 4.94
CA LEU A 90 29.14 14.99 3.82
C LEU A 90 28.81 16.45 4.17
N GLN A 91 28.80 17.30 3.16
CA GLN A 91 28.55 18.74 3.31
C GLN A 91 27.38 19.21 2.43
N ALA A 92 26.82 20.37 2.79
CA ALA A 92 25.83 21.09 1.99
C ALA A 92 24.65 20.21 1.50
N ASP A 93 24.31 20.28 0.22
CA ASP A 93 23.15 19.58 -0.33
C ASP A 93 23.34 18.06 -0.39
N ALA A 94 24.58 17.56 -0.46
CA ALA A 94 24.85 16.12 -0.35
C ALA A 94 24.54 15.58 1.06
N TYR A 95 24.84 16.37 2.10
CA TYR A 95 24.42 16.05 3.47
C TYR A 95 22.89 16.04 3.59
N LEU A 96 22.22 17.10 3.14
CA LEU A 96 20.75 17.22 3.25
C LEU A 96 20.03 16.10 2.49
N PHE A 97 20.50 15.80 1.29
CA PHE A 97 19.98 14.70 0.49
C PHE A 97 20.21 13.36 1.19
N THR A 98 21.41 13.09 1.71
CA THR A 98 21.66 11.81 2.40
C THR A 98 20.87 11.71 3.71
N ARG A 99 20.65 12.84 4.39
CA ARG A 99 19.83 12.95 5.61
C ARG A 99 18.37 12.53 5.38
N LEU A 100 17.84 12.71 4.17
CA LEU A 100 16.53 12.18 3.77
C LEU A 100 16.47 10.65 3.92
N PHE A 101 17.53 9.94 3.52
CA PHE A 101 17.62 8.48 3.59
C PHE A 101 17.92 7.99 5.00
N TYR A 102 18.69 8.76 5.77
CA TYR A 102 18.80 8.57 7.21
C TYR A 102 17.40 8.58 7.85
N ALA A 103 16.60 9.61 7.59
CA ALA A 103 15.27 9.76 8.18
C ALA A 103 14.34 8.61 7.76
N SER A 104 14.38 8.21 6.49
CA SER A 104 13.63 7.07 5.96
C SER A 104 14.02 5.75 6.66
N GLY A 105 15.33 5.50 6.81
CA GLY A 105 15.82 4.27 7.43
C GLY A 105 15.52 4.17 8.92
N TRP A 106 15.69 5.27 9.67
CA TRP A 106 15.34 5.30 11.08
C TRP A 106 13.84 5.25 11.33
N SER A 107 13.03 5.88 10.48
CA SER A 107 11.57 5.73 10.51
C SER A 107 11.17 4.26 10.44
N PHE A 108 11.67 3.53 9.44
CA PHE A 108 11.42 2.10 9.29
C PHE A 108 11.90 1.28 10.49
N PHE A 109 13.10 1.56 11.00
CA PHE A 109 13.63 0.87 12.17
C PHE A 109 12.74 1.06 13.41
N TYR A 110 12.25 2.27 13.67
CA TYR A 110 11.35 2.53 14.80
C TYR A 110 9.95 1.98 14.58
N TYR A 111 9.47 1.96 13.34
CA TYR A 111 8.23 1.29 12.96
C TYR A 111 8.27 -0.19 13.31
N LEU A 112 9.33 -0.91 12.91
CA LEU A 112 9.55 -2.32 13.27
C LEU A 112 9.71 -2.56 14.78
N LYS A 113 9.96 -1.51 15.57
CA LYS A 113 9.99 -1.58 17.04
C LYS A 113 8.65 -1.29 17.70
N GLY A 114 7.62 -0.95 16.94
CA GLY A 114 6.33 -0.49 17.46
C GLY A 114 6.41 0.90 18.10
N VAL A 115 7.49 1.66 17.86
CA VAL A 115 7.69 3.00 18.43
C VAL A 115 7.19 4.04 17.43
N TYR A 116 5.89 4.04 17.17
CA TYR A 116 5.28 4.76 16.06
C TYR A 116 5.44 6.28 16.12
N ALA A 117 5.41 6.88 17.32
CA ALA A 117 5.65 8.32 17.47
C ALA A 117 7.03 8.75 16.94
N LYS A 118 8.08 7.94 17.19
CA LYS A 118 9.42 8.22 16.64
C LYS A 118 9.47 7.97 15.14
N ALA A 119 8.83 6.90 14.67
CA ALA A 119 8.75 6.62 13.23
C ALA A 119 8.07 7.76 12.46
N SER A 120 6.97 8.28 13.01
CA SER A 120 6.25 9.42 12.45
C SER A 120 7.13 10.68 12.41
N ALA A 121 7.82 11.01 13.51
CA ALA A 121 8.72 12.15 13.58
C ALA A 121 9.81 12.11 12.50
N PHE A 122 10.48 10.95 12.31
CA PHE A 122 11.46 10.79 11.23
C PHE A 122 10.84 10.86 9.84
N THR A 123 9.62 10.36 9.67
CA THR A 123 8.92 10.46 8.37
C THR A 123 8.60 11.92 8.03
N ILE A 124 8.15 12.70 9.01
CA ILE A 124 7.88 14.13 8.87
C ILE A 124 9.17 14.91 8.59
N GLU A 125 10.27 14.61 9.28
CA GLU A 125 11.60 15.16 8.96
C GLU A 125 11.97 14.87 7.50
N GLY A 126 11.78 13.63 7.05
CA GLY A 126 12.03 13.23 5.67
C GLY A 126 11.16 13.99 4.65
N LEU A 127 9.87 14.19 4.94
CA LEU A 127 8.96 14.95 4.06
C LEU A 127 9.43 16.42 3.92
N ALA A 128 9.82 17.04 5.04
CA ALA A 128 10.32 18.42 5.04
C ALA A 128 11.64 18.57 4.28
N LEU A 129 12.56 17.59 4.44
CA LEU A 129 13.81 17.56 3.68
C LEU A 129 13.57 17.41 2.18
N SER A 130 12.66 16.53 1.77
CA SER A 130 12.30 16.40 0.36
C SER A 130 11.71 17.69 -0.21
N GLU A 131 10.77 18.32 0.49
CA GLU A 131 10.19 19.60 0.06
C GLU A 131 11.27 20.68 -0.14
N HIS A 132 12.21 20.77 0.81
CA HIS A 132 13.33 21.71 0.73
C HIS A 132 14.27 21.44 -0.45
N LEU A 133 14.60 20.17 -0.71
CA LEU A 133 15.47 19.77 -1.82
C LEU A 133 14.77 19.96 -3.18
N GLU A 134 13.47 19.70 -3.27
CA GLU A 134 12.67 19.99 -4.46
C GLU A 134 12.69 21.47 -4.80
N ALA A 135 12.54 22.34 -3.80
CA ALA A 135 12.62 23.80 -3.98
C ALA A 135 14.00 24.25 -4.47
N LYS A 136 15.06 23.46 -4.24
CA LYS A 136 16.42 23.69 -4.76
C LYS A 136 16.68 23.09 -6.14
N GLY A 137 15.70 22.41 -6.75
CA GLY A 137 15.82 21.84 -8.10
C GLY A 137 15.84 20.31 -8.16
N ALA A 138 15.77 19.59 -7.03
CA ALA A 138 15.65 18.14 -6.99
C ALA A 138 14.19 17.67 -7.21
N ALA A 139 13.56 18.11 -8.31
CA ALA A 139 12.13 17.88 -8.57
C ALA A 139 11.72 16.39 -8.60
N PHE A 140 12.65 15.50 -8.92
CA PHE A 140 12.45 14.04 -8.92
C PHE A 140 12.11 13.48 -7.52
N LEU A 141 12.41 14.20 -6.44
CA LEU A 141 12.08 13.77 -5.07
C LEU A 141 10.59 13.88 -4.73
N GLY A 142 9.81 14.62 -5.51
CA GLY A 142 8.39 14.74 -5.24
C GLY A 142 7.61 13.43 -5.48
N SER A 143 8.01 12.63 -6.48
CA SER A 143 7.49 11.27 -6.67
C SER A 143 7.78 10.39 -5.46
N ARG A 144 8.98 10.52 -4.86
CA ARG A 144 9.34 9.82 -3.62
C ARG A 144 8.48 10.26 -2.44
N ARG A 145 8.20 11.56 -2.26
CA ARG A 145 7.28 12.02 -1.21
C ARG A 145 5.92 11.35 -1.38
N LEU A 146 5.35 11.41 -2.58
CA LEU A 146 3.99 10.96 -2.84
C LEU A 146 3.84 9.44 -2.76
N LEU A 147 4.78 8.68 -3.30
CA LEU A 147 4.65 7.24 -3.49
C LEU A 147 5.34 6.40 -2.41
N ASP A 148 6.30 6.97 -1.67
CA ASP A 148 7.01 6.25 -0.62
C ASP A 148 6.71 6.83 0.77
N GLN A 149 6.94 8.14 0.96
CA GLN A 149 6.93 8.73 2.32
C GLN A 149 5.52 8.92 2.86
N LEU A 150 4.60 9.45 2.06
CA LEU A 150 3.23 9.66 2.50
C LEU A 150 2.49 8.33 2.77
N PRO A 151 2.57 7.29 1.92
CA PRO A 151 1.99 5.98 2.24
C PRO A 151 2.57 5.38 3.53
N ASN A 152 3.87 5.53 3.76
CA ASN A 152 4.50 5.08 5.00
C ASN A 152 3.99 5.86 6.22
N LEU A 153 3.81 7.18 6.10
CA LEU A 153 3.20 7.98 7.16
C LEU A 153 1.77 7.52 7.45
N SER A 154 0.96 7.26 6.41
CA SER A 154 -0.40 6.73 6.57
C SER A 154 -0.40 5.42 7.36
N LYS A 155 0.48 4.48 7.01
CA LYS A 155 0.63 3.20 7.73
C LYS A 155 1.01 3.42 9.19
N ILE A 156 2.00 4.27 9.46
CA ILE A 156 2.45 4.58 10.82
C ILE A 156 1.31 5.18 11.65
N LEU A 157 0.53 6.13 11.08
CA LEU A 157 -0.60 6.76 11.76
C LEU A 157 -1.68 5.75 12.13
N ILE A 158 -2.02 4.83 11.22
CA ILE A 158 -3.00 3.75 11.47
C ILE A 158 -2.53 2.87 12.63
N HIS A 159 -1.27 2.41 12.61
CA HIS A 159 -0.72 1.57 13.67
C HIS A 159 -0.53 2.31 15.01
N GLN A 160 -0.42 3.64 14.98
CA GLN A 160 -0.41 4.49 16.17
C GLN A 160 -1.81 4.65 16.80
N GLY A 161 -2.87 4.16 16.14
CA GLY A 161 -4.26 4.32 16.57
C GLY A 161 -4.94 5.56 16.02
N ASN A 162 -4.26 6.33 15.16
CA ASN A 162 -4.82 7.48 14.46
C ASN A 162 -5.26 7.10 13.04
N ALA A 163 -6.22 6.17 12.98
CA ALA A 163 -6.64 5.57 11.72
C ALA A 163 -7.32 6.59 10.79
N GLN A 164 -8.11 7.50 11.35
CA GLN A 164 -8.78 8.58 10.59
C GLN A 164 -7.79 9.40 9.76
N ASP A 165 -6.70 9.87 10.38
CA ASP A 165 -5.70 10.69 9.68
C ASP A 165 -4.93 9.86 8.66
N GLY A 166 -4.60 8.60 8.97
CA GLY A 166 -3.95 7.71 8.02
C GLY A 166 -4.79 7.41 6.77
N TYR A 167 -6.09 7.16 6.92
CA TYR A 167 -6.99 6.98 5.77
C TYR A 167 -7.24 8.28 5.00
N SER A 168 -7.35 9.40 5.72
CA SER A 168 -7.48 10.72 5.08
C SER A 168 -6.24 11.05 4.24
N LEU A 169 -5.05 10.63 4.69
CA LEU A 169 -3.83 10.80 3.93
C LEU A 169 -3.79 9.90 2.69
N TYR A 170 -4.23 8.64 2.79
CA TYR A 170 -4.43 7.80 1.60
C TYR A 170 -5.41 8.40 0.59
N ASN A 171 -6.53 8.97 1.05
CA ASN A 171 -7.46 9.70 0.18
C ASN A 171 -6.77 10.88 -0.51
N GLY A 172 -5.99 11.68 0.23
CA GLY A 172 -5.21 12.78 -0.33
C GLY A 172 -4.23 12.32 -1.41
N ILE A 173 -3.56 11.18 -1.21
CA ILE A 173 -2.64 10.60 -2.20
C ILE A 173 -3.42 10.19 -3.47
N LEU A 174 -4.56 9.50 -3.32
CA LEU A 174 -5.40 9.11 -4.46
C LEU A 174 -5.90 10.33 -5.24
N ARG A 175 -6.36 11.38 -4.55
CA ARG A 175 -6.81 12.63 -5.20
C ARG A 175 -5.68 13.31 -5.96
N ALA A 176 -4.47 13.32 -5.41
CA ALA A 176 -3.30 13.85 -6.10
C ALA A 176 -2.96 13.05 -7.36
N LEU A 177 -3.05 11.72 -7.29
CA LEU A 177 -2.73 10.87 -8.44
C LEU A 177 -3.80 10.85 -9.52
N ILE A 178 -5.09 10.82 -9.14
CA ILE A 178 -6.22 10.73 -10.08
C ILE A 178 -6.57 12.12 -10.65
N TYR A 179 -6.68 13.13 -9.78
CA TYR A 179 -7.21 14.45 -10.15
C TYR A 179 -6.17 15.57 -10.15
N LYS A 180 -4.88 15.26 -9.87
CA LYS A 180 -3.82 16.27 -9.65
C LYS A 180 -4.18 17.26 -8.55
N ASP A 181 -4.98 16.81 -7.58
CA ASP A 181 -5.43 17.61 -6.45
C ASP A 181 -4.57 17.35 -5.20
N PHE A 182 -3.67 18.28 -4.92
CA PHE A 182 -2.70 18.20 -3.82
C PHE A 182 -3.16 18.94 -2.55
N THR A 183 -4.36 19.52 -2.50
CA THR A 183 -4.78 20.39 -1.37
C THR A 183 -4.91 19.65 -0.04
N HIS A 184 -5.05 18.33 -0.10
CA HIS A 184 -5.21 17.45 1.06
C HIS A 184 -3.91 16.78 1.50
N LEU A 185 -2.77 17.13 0.90
CA LEU A 185 -1.46 16.58 1.24
C LEU A 185 -0.63 17.57 2.06
N PRO A 186 0.21 17.10 3.00
CA PRO A 186 1.08 17.97 3.76
C PRO A 186 2.22 18.54 2.88
N GLY A 187 2.63 19.76 3.19
CA GLY A 187 3.69 20.49 2.51
C GLY A 187 3.26 21.16 1.21
N LYS A 188 4.21 21.82 0.53
CA LYS A 188 3.96 22.44 -0.79
C LYS A 188 4.25 21.44 -1.91
N TRP A 189 3.47 21.55 -2.98
CA TRP A 189 3.51 20.63 -4.13
C TRP A 189 3.60 21.39 -5.45
N ASN A 190 4.45 20.90 -6.35
CA ASN A 190 4.50 21.36 -7.73
C ASN A 190 3.56 20.52 -8.59
N LYS A 191 2.52 21.15 -9.16
CA LYS A 191 1.42 20.47 -9.86
C LYS A 191 1.84 19.76 -11.16
N HIS A 192 3.02 20.09 -11.70
CA HIS A 192 3.49 19.56 -12.99
C HIS A 192 4.30 18.26 -12.88
N MET A 193 4.46 17.73 -11.67
CA MET A 193 5.37 16.62 -11.36
C MET A 193 5.04 15.31 -12.09
N PHE A 194 3.76 15.05 -12.37
CA PHE A 194 3.28 13.84 -13.04
C PHE A 194 2.78 14.11 -14.48
N ASP A 195 3.07 15.27 -15.05
CA ASP A 195 2.62 15.61 -16.41
C ASP A 195 3.33 14.78 -17.49
N ARG A 196 4.45 14.12 -17.15
CA ARG A 196 5.32 13.41 -18.11
C ARG A 196 5.50 11.91 -17.82
N ASP A 197 4.93 11.41 -16.72
CA ASP A 197 5.16 10.03 -16.27
C ASP A 197 3.84 9.38 -15.82
N GLU A 198 2.98 9.10 -16.80
CA GLU A 198 1.69 8.46 -16.58
C GLU A 198 1.83 7.03 -16.04
N TYR A 199 2.92 6.36 -16.38
CA TYR A 199 3.20 5.01 -15.90
C TYR A 199 3.46 4.99 -14.39
N THR A 200 4.34 5.86 -13.88
CA THR A 200 4.58 5.98 -12.44
C THR A 200 3.33 6.45 -11.70
N ARG A 201 2.54 7.34 -12.32
CA ARG A 201 1.24 7.75 -11.77
C ARG A 201 0.31 6.56 -11.61
N GLN A 202 0.13 5.74 -12.65
CA GLN A 202 -0.73 4.57 -12.60
C GLN A 202 -0.26 3.57 -11.54
N GLN A 203 1.03 3.23 -11.52
CA GLN A 203 1.59 2.37 -10.49
C GLN A 203 1.36 2.91 -9.07
N GLY A 204 1.41 4.24 -8.90
CA GLY A 204 1.10 4.88 -7.63
C GLY A 204 -0.34 4.64 -7.19
N ILE A 205 -1.29 4.78 -8.12
CA ILE A 205 -2.72 4.56 -7.87
C ILE A 205 -2.92 3.10 -7.45
N ASP A 206 -2.42 2.17 -8.27
CA ASP A 206 -2.52 0.74 -8.04
C ASP A 206 -2.00 0.36 -6.64
N ASN A 207 -0.78 0.77 -6.30
CA ASN A 207 -0.17 0.47 -5.01
C ASN A 207 -0.97 1.02 -3.82
N VAL A 208 -1.52 2.22 -3.93
CA VAL A 208 -2.31 2.84 -2.86
C VAL A 208 -3.64 2.11 -2.69
N VAL A 209 -4.34 1.81 -3.78
CA VAL A 209 -5.64 1.11 -3.75
C VAL A 209 -5.47 -0.31 -3.19
N ILE A 210 -4.44 -1.04 -3.64
CA ILE A 210 -4.12 -2.38 -3.13
C ILE A 210 -3.76 -2.33 -1.65
N SER A 211 -2.84 -1.45 -1.24
CA SER A 211 -2.41 -1.32 0.16
C SER A 211 -3.59 -0.99 1.08
N ALA A 212 -4.45 -0.06 0.67
CA ALA A 212 -5.62 0.32 1.45
C ALA A 212 -6.65 -0.82 1.53
N THR A 213 -6.82 -1.60 0.46
CA THR A 213 -7.73 -2.76 0.46
C THR A 213 -7.23 -3.88 1.37
N ARG A 214 -5.92 -4.14 1.41
CA ARG A 214 -5.32 -5.09 2.37
C ARG A 214 -5.59 -4.67 3.82
N LEU A 215 -5.41 -3.39 4.12
CA LEU A 215 -5.73 -2.83 5.44
C LEU A 215 -7.21 -2.98 5.78
N ILE A 216 -8.11 -2.70 4.84
CA ILE A 216 -9.55 -2.90 5.01
C ILE A 216 -9.87 -4.37 5.33
N LEU A 217 -9.33 -5.30 4.54
CA LEU A 217 -9.56 -6.74 4.71
C LEU A 217 -9.06 -7.27 6.06
N ALA A 218 -7.99 -6.68 6.60
CA ALA A 218 -7.47 -7.02 7.92
C ALA A 218 -8.39 -6.57 9.07
N ASN A 219 -9.32 -5.64 8.83
CA ASN A 219 -10.27 -5.15 9.83
C ASN A 219 -11.62 -5.88 9.73
N THR A 220 -12.18 -6.26 10.89
CA THR A 220 -13.09 -7.42 11.00
C THR A 220 -14.58 -7.10 11.15
N SER A 221 -14.99 -5.83 11.23
CA SER A 221 -16.42 -5.46 11.26
C SER A 221 -16.84 -4.65 10.05
N ASP A 222 -18.08 -4.88 9.58
CA ASP A 222 -18.64 -4.17 8.43
C ASP A 222 -18.79 -2.66 8.70
N ASP A 223 -19.06 -2.26 9.95
CA ASP A 223 -19.13 -0.84 10.32
C ASP A 223 -17.77 -0.13 10.22
N GLN A 224 -16.70 -0.79 10.64
CA GLN A 224 -15.34 -0.27 10.49
C GLN A 224 -14.95 -0.21 9.02
N GLU A 225 -15.26 -1.26 8.25
CA GLU A 225 -15.03 -1.28 6.81
C GLU A 225 -15.76 -0.13 6.10
N LYS A 226 -17.03 0.10 6.44
CA LYS A 226 -17.83 1.20 5.91
C LYS A 226 -17.21 2.55 6.23
N LEU A 227 -16.82 2.78 7.48
CA LEU A 227 -16.17 4.01 7.90
C LEU A 227 -14.86 4.24 7.12
N PHE A 228 -14.02 3.21 6.99
CA PHE A 228 -12.75 3.31 6.27
C PHE A 228 -12.97 3.59 4.79
N TYR A 229 -13.91 2.90 4.15
CA TYR A 229 -14.27 3.14 2.76
C TYR A 229 -14.76 4.59 2.56
N GLN A 230 -15.63 5.09 3.45
CA GLN A 230 -16.16 6.44 3.39
C GLN A 230 -15.08 7.52 3.52
N ILE A 231 -14.02 7.27 4.31
CA ILE A 231 -12.90 8.20 4.46
C ILE A 231 -11.96 8.11 3.25
N LEU A 232 -11.54 6.89 2.91
CA LEU A 232 -10.54 6.60 1.89
C LEU A 232 -10.98 7.05 0.50
N PHE A 233 -12.25 6.85 0.15
CA PHE A 233 -12.81 7.21 -1.16
C PHE A 233 -13.70 8.45 -1.08
N ARG A 234 -13.61 9.23 0.01
CA ARG A 234 -14.35 10.48 0.14
C ARG A 234 -14.02 11.41 -1.01
N GLY A 235 -15.03 11.82 -1.77
CA GLY A 235 -14.84 12.71 -2.91
C GLY A 235 -14.09 12.08 -4.09
N ILE A 236 -13.80 10.78 -4.08
CA ILE A 236 -13.40 10.02 -5.27
C ILE A 236 -14.70 9.67 -6.01
N GLY A 237 -14.98 10.45 -7.06
CA GLY A 237 -16.20 10.35 -7.86
C GLY A 237 -16.01 9.40 -9.04
N TYR A 238 -16.52 9.83 -10.19
CA TYR A 238 -16.20 9.22 -11.48
C TYR A 238 -14.69 9.37 -11.75
N ILE A 239 -14.07 8.28 -12.20
CA ILE A 239 -12.68 8.24 -12.63
C ILE A 239 -12.72 8.22 -14.16
N ASP A 240 -11.96 9.10 -14.81
CA ASP A 240 -11.81 9.03 -16.26
C ASP A 240 -11.05 7.74 -16.61
N VAL A 241 -11.76 6.77 -17.22
CA VAL A 241 -11.21 5.45 -17.51
C VAL A 241 -10.34 5.55 -18.75
N SER A 242 -9.04 5.73 -18.53
CA SER A 242 -8.05 5.84 -19.60
C SER A 242 -7.30 4.53 -19.89
N ASN A 243 -7.45 3.51 -19.02
CA ASN A 243 -6.83 2.20 -19.17
C ASN A 243 -7.54 1.12 -18.32
N ASP A 244 -7.20 -0.14 -18.57
CA ASP A 244 -7.81 -1.31 -17.92
C ASP A 244 -7.63 -1.32 -16.38
N HIS A 245 -6.51 -0.81 -15.86
CA HIS A 245 -6.27 -0.76 -14.40
C HIS A 245 -7.24 0.22 -13.71
N LEU A 246 -7.45 1.40 -14.30
CA LEU A 246 -8.41 2.38 -13.78
C LEU A 246 -9.84 1.88 -13.90
N GLU A 247 -10.18 1.12 -14.94
CA GLU A 247 -11.50 0.48 -15.05
C GLU A 247 -11.76 -0.46 -13.87
N VAL A 248 -10.79 -1.30 -13.50
CA VAL A 248 -10.90 -2.20 -12.34
C VAL A 248 -11.09 -1.40 -11.05
N ILE A 249 -10.29 -0.36 -10.85
CA ILE A 249 -10.35 0.48 -9.65
C ILE A 249 -11.71 1.20 -9.55
N GLU A 250 -12.19 1.77 -10.66
CA GLU A 250 -13.49 2.43 -10.73
C GLU A 250 -14.63 1.46 -10.40
N ARG A 251 -14.63 0.27 -11.01
CA ARG A 251 -15.64 -0.76 -10.74
C ARG A 251 -15.59 -1.27 -9.30
N PHE A 252 -14.39 -1.47 -8.75
CA PHE A 252 -14.21 -1.84 -7.35
C PHE A 252 -14.82 -0.80 -6.40
N ILE A 253 -14.52 0.48 -6.62
CA ILE A 253 -15.06 1.58 -5.83
C ILE A 253 -16.59 1.60 -5.97
N THR A 254 -17.13 1.46 -7.19
CA THR A 254 -18.57 1.47 -7.45
C THR A 254 -19.31 0.33 -6.77
N LEU A 255 -18.76 -0.89 -6.79
CA LEU A 255 -19.31 -2.06 -6.10
C LEU A 255 -19.35 -1.85 -4.60
N LYS A 256 -18.24 -1.42 -4.00
CA LYS A 256 -18.18 -1.13 -2.56
C LYS A 256 -19.19 -0.06 -2.15
N ARG A 257 -19.36 0.99 -2.96
CA ARG A 257 -20.38 2.03 -2.73
C ARG A 257 -21.78 1.44 -2.74
N SER A 258 -22.12 0.66 -3.76
CA SER A 258 -23.43 0.02 -3.90
C SER A 258 -23.75 -0.89 -2.72
N TYR A 259 -22.77 -1.66 -2.24
CA TYR A 259 -22.91 -2.50 -1.05
C TYR A 259 -23.22 -1.68 0.22
N PHE A 260 -22.41 -0.66 0.53
CA PHE A 260 -22.59 0.13 1.77
C PHE A 260 -23.80 1.08 1.75
N GLU A 261 -24.31 1.41 0.57
CA GLU A 261 -25.57 2.13 0.36
C GLU A 261 -26.79 1.19 0.28
N HIS A 262 -26.62 -0.11 0.49
CA HIS A 262 -27.68 -1.13 0.46
C HIS A 262 -28.43 -1.23 -0.89
N ARG A 263 -27.75 -0.90 -2.00
CA ARG A 263 -28.27 -1.05 -3.37
C ARG A 263 -27.95 -2.46 -3.89
N ASN A 264 -28.57 -3.47 -3.28
CA ASN A 264 -28.22 -4.87 -3.51
C ASN A 264 -28.36 -5.29 -4.98
N GLU A 265 -29.43 -4.92 -5.67
CA GLU A 265 -29.62 -5.26 -7.09
C GLU A 265 -28.48 -4.72 -7.97
N ALA A 266 -28.12 -3.44 -7.79
CA ALA A 266 -27.01 -2.82 -8.52
C ALA A 266 -25.65 -3.44 -8.16
N PHE A 267 -25.44 -3.82 -6.90
CA PHE A 267 -24.25 -4.53 -6.48
C PHE A 267 -24.13 -5.89 -7.17
N LEU A 268 -25.21 -6.68 -7.18
CA LEU A 268 -25.22 -8.03 -7.75
C LEU A 268 -25.05 -8.01 -9.26
N SER A 269 -25.72 -7.09 -9.97
CA SER A 269 -25.60 -6.97 -11.42
C SER A 269 -24.18 -6.59 -11.87
N GLN A 270 -23.47 -5.78 -11.09
CA GLN A 270 -22.10 -5.35 -11.40
C GLN A 270 -21.04 -6.36 -10.96
N LEU A 271 -21.36 -7.21 -9.99
CA LEU A 271 -20.41 -8.17 -9.42
C LEU A 271 -19.96 -9.19 -10.46
N GLU A 272 -20.89 -9.71 -11.26
CA GLU A 272 -20.57 -10.67 -12.31
C GLU A 272 -19.56 -10.10 -13.30
N GLU A 273 -19.83 -8.91 -13.82
CA GLU A 273 -18.97 -8.23 -14.78
C GLU A 273 -17.57 -8.02 -14.18
N PHE A 274 -17.49 -7.53 -12.94
CA PHE A 274 -16.23 -7.31 -12.24
C PHE A 274 -15.40 -8.60 -12.05
N LEU A 275 -16.05 -9.73 -11.76
CA LEU A 275 -15.34 -11.01 -11.61
C LEU A 275 -14.76 -11.51 -12.94
N THR A 276 -15.43 -11.22 -14.06
CA THR A 276 -15.04 -11.68 -15.40
C THR A 276 -13.94 -10.85 -16.07
N LEU A 277 -13.65 -9.63 -15.59
CA LEU A 277 -12.55 -8.81 -16.10
C LEU A 277 -11.23 -9.60 -16.06
N SER A 278 -10.61 -9.83 -17.23
CA SER A 278 -9.34 -10.52 -17.35
C SER A 278 -8.21 -9.57 -16.98
N MET A 279 -7.63 -9.73 -15.79
CA MET A 279 -6.59 -8.84 -15.30
C MET A 279 -5.53 -9.62 -14.55
N ASP A 280 -4.37 -8.98 -14.39
CA ASP A 280 -3.26 -9.51 -13.62
C ASP A 280 -3.69 -9.90 -12.20
N THR A 281 -3.03 -10.95 -11.71
CA THR A 281 -3.21 -11.52 -10.37
C THR A 281 -3.07 -10.48 -9.25
N TYR A 282 -2.39 -9.38 -9.54
CA TYR A 282 -2.19 -8.23 -8.66
C TYR A 282 -3.50 -7.59 -8.14
N PHE A 283 -4.61 -7.68 -8.89
CA PHE A 283 -5.90 -7.12 -8.48
C PHE A 283 -6.85 -8.12 -7.79
N ASP A 284 -6.43 -9.37 -7.60
CA ASP A 284 -7.27 -10.40 -6.99
C ASP A 284 -7.76 -10.00 -5.59
N ILE A 285 -6.94 -9.26 -4.84
CA ILE A 285 -7.31 -8.76 -3.51
C ILE A 285 -8.55 -7.83 -3.53
N LEU A 286 -8.75 -7.07 -4.61
CA LEU A 286 -9.93 -6.22 -4.77
C LEU A 286 -11.18 -7.10 -4.99
N LYS A 287 -11.07 -8.09 -5.86
CA LYS A 287 -12.13 -9.07 -6.13
C LYS A 287 -12.51 -9.81 -4.86
N LEU A 288 -11.53 -10.35 -4.12
CA LEU A 288 -11.77 -11.01 -2.83
C LEU A 288 -12.50 -10.12 -1.82
N SER A 289 -12.14 -8.84 -1.75
CA SER A 289 -12.79 -7.86 -0.89
C SER A 289 -14.27 -7.67 -1.22
N VAL A 290 -14.64 -7.67 -2.50
CA VAL A 290 -16.05 -7.59 -2.93
C VAL A 290 -16.79 -8.91 -2.69
N ILE A 291 -16.16 -10.07 -2.97
CA ILE A 291 -16.79 -11.37 -2.75
C ILE A 291 -17.12 -11.58 -1.26
N ARG A 292 -16.29 -11.07 -0.33
CA ARG A 292 -16.63 -11.05 1.10
C ARG A 292 -17.95 -10.33 1.38
N ASN A 293 -18.21 -9.19 0.73
CA ASN A 293 -19.47 -8.46 0.90
C ASN A 293 -20.67 -9.22 0.33
N TYR A 294 -20.50 -9.88 -0.82
CA TYR A 294 -21.53 -10.77 -1.37
C TYR A 294 -21.92 -11.86 -0.38
N LEU A 295 -20.94 -12.51 0.27
CA LEU A 295 -21.23 -13.52 1.28
C LEU A 295 -22.02 -12.98 2.47
N ALA A 296 -21.70 -11.77 2.92
CA ALA A 296 -22.44 -11.13 4.00
C ALA A 296 -23.92 -10.96 3.62
N LEU A 297 -24.21 -10.49 2.40
CA LEU A 297 -25.59 -10.38 1.89
C LEU A 297 -26.28 -11.75 1.79
N SER A 298 -25.58 -12.76 1.27
CA SER A 298 -26.14 -14.12 1.13
C SER A 298 -26.53 -14.73 2.47
N LYS A 299 -25.74 -14.51 3.54
CA LYS A 299 -26.02 -15.03 4.89
C LYS A 299 -27.27 -14.40 5.54
N ILE A 300 -27.61 -13.16 5.20
CA ILE A 300 -28.73 -12.41 5.80
C ILE A 300 -30.04 -12.66 5.01
N GLY A 301 -30.00 -13.42 3.92
CA GLY A 301 -31.19 -13.80 3.15
C GLY A 301 -31.77 -12.66 2.31
N THR A 302 -31.00 -11.60 2.04
CA THR A 302 -31.45 -10.42 1.29
C THR A 302 -31.45 -10.59 -0.23
N ILE A 303 -31.14 -11.79 -0.73
CA ILE A 303 -30.99 -12.09 -2.17
C ILE A 303 -31.93 -13.25 -2.50
N CYS A 304 -32.63 -13.21 -3.63
CA CYS A 304 -33.49 -14.32 -4.06
C CYS A 304 -32.66 -15.57 -4.41
N GLU A 305 -33.23 -16.77 -4.26
CA GLU A 305 -32.48 -18.03 -4.41
C GLU A 305 -31.87 -18.22 -5.82
N ALA A 306 -32.53 -17.71 -6.87
CA ALA A 306 -32.04 -17.82 -8.24
C ALA A 306 -30.75 -17.00 -8.45
N ASP A 307 -30.76 -15.72 -8.08
CA ASP A 307 -29.58 -14.83 -8.16
C ASP A 307 -28.44 -15.35 -7.27
N GLN A 308 -28.76 -15.91 -6.10
CA GLN A 308 -27.76 -16.53 -5.23
C GLN A 308 -27.06 -17.71 -5.92
N MET A 309 -27.78 -18.55 -6.66
CA MET A 309 -27.20 -19.72 -7.33
C MET A 309 -26.28 -19.32 -8.50
N GLU A 310 -26.68 -18.37 -9.31
CA GLU A 310 -25.89 -17.86 -10.43
C GLU A 310 -24.60 -17.20 -9.95
N ILE A 311 -24.71 -16.25 -9.02
CA ILE A 311 -23.54 -15.53 -8.49
C ILE A 311 -22.62 -16.46 -7.71
N LYS A 312 -23.17 -17.41 -6.94
CA LYS A 312 -22.36 -18.44 -6.26
C LYS A 312 -21.59 -19.29 -7.26
N THR A 313 -22.19 -19.63 -8.41
CA THR A 313 -21.51 -20.36 -9.49
C THR A 313 -20.37 -19.55 -10.06
N ASN A 314 -20.59 -18.26 -10.33
CA ASN A 314 -19.58 -17.33 -10.85
C ASN A 314 -18.42 -17.11 -9.86
N VAL A 315 -18.72 -16.90 -8.58
CA VAL A 315 -17.73 -16.81 -7.50
C VAL A 315 -16.93 -18.11 -7.41
N THR A 316 -17.60 -19.26 -7.41
CA THR A 316 -16.92 -20.58 -7.36
C THR A 316 -16.01 -20.78 -8.58
N ARG A 317 -16.45 -20.37 -9.77
CA ARG A 317 -15.65 -20.42 -11.00
C ARG A 317 -14.41 -19.54 -10.88
N TYR A 318 -14.56 -18.30 -10.42
CA TYR A 318 -13.45 -17.38 -10.21
C TYR A 318 -12.44 -17.95 -9.21
N LEU A 319 -12.90 -18.38 -8.03
CA LEU A 319 -12.03 -18.92 -6.99
C LEU A 319 -11.27 -20.18 -7.45
N ASN A 320 -11.91 -21.08 -8.21
CA ASN A 320 -11.28 -22.32 -8.66
C ASN A 320 -10.36 -22.16 -9.87
N ARG A 321 -10.67 -21.25 -10.81
CA ARG A 321 -10.00 -21.17 -12.12
C ARG A 321 -9.12 -19.94 -12.28
N HIS A 322 -9.45 -18.84 -11.62
CA HIS A 322 -8.86 -17.52 -11.89
C HIS A 322 -8.17 -16.88 -10.70
N LEU A 323 -8.37 -17.36 -9.47
CA LEU A 323 -7.65 -16.85 -8.32
C LEU A 323 -6.18 -17.30 -8.35
N HIS A 324 -5.29 -16.33 -8.21
CA HIS A 324 -3.85 -16.48 -8.18
C HIS A 324 -3.27 -15.62 -7.06
N LEU A 325 -3.35 -16.14 -5.83
CA LEU A 325 -2.77 -15.43 -4.69
C LEU A 325 -1.25 -15.41 -4.80
N LEU A 326 -0.66 -14.24 -4.56
CA LEU A 326 0.76 -14.15 -4.30
C LEU A 326 1.11 -14.99 -3.05
N PRO A 327 2.35 -15.49 -2.90
CA PRO A 327 2.73 -16.26 -1.73
C PRO A 327 2.48 -15.49 -0.41
N SER A 328 2.63 -14.16 -0.46
CA SER A 328 2.30 -13.24 0.64
C SER A 328 0.84 -13.28 1.03
N GLU A 329 -0.06 -13.53 0.08
CA GLU A 329 -1.50 -13.46 0.25
C GLU A 329 -2.13 -14.83 0.54
N GLN A 330 -1.33 -15.90 0.56
CA GLN A 330 -1.82 -17.26 0.87
C GLN A 330 -2.48 -17.36 2.26
N HIS A 331 -2.14 -16.48 3.19
CA HIS A 331 -2.80 -16.41 4.51
C HIS A 331 -4.30 -16.04 4.41
N LEU A 332 -4.76 -15.52 3.26
CA LEU A 332 -6.16 -15.25 2.98
C LEU A 332 -6.92 -16.52 2.59
N LEU A 333 -6.27 -17.57 2.08
CA LEU A 333 -6.92 -18.84 1.71
C LEU A 333 -7.70 -19.47 2.86
N PRO A 334 -7.18 -19.59 4.10
CA PRO A 334 -7.96 -20.12 5.21
C PRO A 334 -9.20 -19.28 5.55
N LEU A 335 -9.11 -17.95 5.43
CA LEU A 335 -10.26 -17.05 5.63
C LEU A 335 -11.33 -17.31 4.56
N LEU A 336 -10.91 -17.43 3.29
CA LEU A 336 -11.79 -17.76 2.18
C LEU A 336 -12.37 -19.18 2.31
N CYS A 337 -11.55 -20.20 2.51
CA CYS A 337 -12.01 -21.59 2.62
C CYS A 337 -13.00 -21.79 3.77
N LYS A 338 -12.81 -21.10 4.91
CA LYS A 338 -13.73 -21.13 6.06
C LYS A 338 -15.05 -20.43 5.74
N GLU A 339 -15.01 -19.30 5.06
CA GLU A 339 -16.17 -18.50 4.66
C GLU A 339 -17.00 -19.17 3.54
N PHE A 340 -16.33 -19.81 2.56
CA PHE A 340 -16.95 -20.33 1.33
C PHE A 340 -17.16 -21.87 1.33
N LYS A 341 -16.81 -22.59 2.41
CA LYS A 341 -16.84 -24.07 2.47
C LYS A 341 -16.19 -24.73 1.25
N LEU A 342 -15.11 -24.14 0.74
CA LEU A 342 -14.40 -24.64 -0.44
C LEU A 342 -13.59 -25.86 -0.03
N THR A 343 -14.05 -27.04 -0.45
CA THR A 343 -13.43 -28.32 -0.08
C THR A 343 -12.15 -28.63 -0.86
N ASN A 344 -11.89 -27.95 -1.98
CA ASN A 344 -10.89 -28.39 -2.97
C ASN A 344 -9.81 -27.37 -3.37
N LEU A 345 -9.73 -26.19 -2.74
CA LEU A 345 -8.68 -25.21 -3.09
C LEU A 345 -7.27 -25.66 -2.68
N SER A 346 -7.14 -26.57 -1.70
CA SER A 346 -5.85 -27.03 -1.16
C SER A 346 -5.12 -28.06 -2.04
N GLN A 347 -5.74 -28.55 -3.12
CA GLN A 347 -5.19 -29.68 -3.89
C GLN A 347 -4.78 -29.35 -5.33
N SER A 348 -5.08 -28.18 -5.89
CA SER A 348 -4.89 -27.95 -7.33
C SER A 348 -3.67 -27.13 -7.76
N LYS A 349 -2.89 -26.54 -6.85
CA LYS A 349 -1.69 -25.77 -7.26
C LYS A 349 -0.52 -26.00 -6.30
N ALA A 350 0.06 -27.20 -6.36
CA ALA A 350 1.46 -27.41 -6.03
C ALA A 350 2.28 -27.03 -7.27
N TRP A 351 2.72 -25.77 -7.34
CA TRP A 351 3.82 -25.32 -8.20
C TRP A 351 4.68 -24.37 -7.38
#